data_AF-A0AAD6F0D5-F1
#
_entry.id   AF-A0AAD6F0D5-F1
#
_cell.length_a   1.000
_cell.length_b   1.000
_cell.length_c   1.000
_cell.angle_alpha   90.00
_cell.angle_beta   90.00
_cell.angle_gamma   90.00
#
_symmetry.space_group_name_H-M   'P 1'
#
loop_
_entity.id
_entity.type
_entity.pdbx_description
1 polymer ?
#
loop_
_entity_poly.entity_id
_entity_poly.type
_entity_poly.pdbx_seq_one_letter_code
_entity_poly.pdbx_strand_id
1 'polypeptide(L)'
;MLNKTVGPESIEFDPSGQGPYTGVSNGRILKWQGNWTDFAYNPMYRDRDCVENSNETKCGRPLGLRFNDVTGNLYIADASLGLLSVGPKGGLVNVLATEAGGVPFKFLNGLDVDQLTGDVYFTDSSDHLVRRGPKTGTFELFVNLPGYPDNITRDPRGGYWVAMSNLKAGDPAGAAPEHPVAFRLDQEGNILEALTGGVTTSISEVHEQTGSLWIGSVSNPYVGVCSA
;
A
#
# COMPACT_ATOMS: atom_id res chain seq x y z
N MET A 1 -21.54 -12.58 -12.10
CA MET A 1 -21.64 -11.48 -11.11
C MET A 1 -20.44 -11.59 -10.20
N LEU A 2 -19.82 -10.48 -9.81
CA LEU A 2 -18.88 -10.49 -8.68
C LEU A 2 -19.69 -10.97 -7.47
N ASN A 3 -19.30 -12.11 -6.87
CA ASN A 3 -19.87 -12.53 -5.59
C ASN A 3 -19.70 -11.39 -4.56
N LYS A 4 -20.43 -11.44 -3.44
CA LYS A 4 -20.38 -10.42 -2.37
C LYS A 4 -18.93 -10.17 -1.89
N THR A 5 -18.23 -9.24 -2.53
CA THR A 5 -16.86 -8.82 -2.19
C THR A 5 -16.81 -7.31 -2.13
N VAL A 6 -16.00 -6.81 -1.21
CA VAL A 6 -15.79 -5.38 -0.96
C VAL A 6 -14.42 -4.98 -1.49
N GLY A 7 -14.31 -3.75 -1.97
CA GLY A 7 -13.15 -3.18 -2.64
C GLY A 7 -13.62 -2.09 -3.62
N PRO A 8 -12.71 -1.36 -4.28
CA PRO A 8 -11.24 -1.42 -4.19
C PRO A 8 -10.68 -0.75 -2.92
N GLU A 9 -9.36 -0.81 -2.70
CA GLU A 9 -8.64 0.16 -1.83
C GLU A 9 -7.48 0.78 -2.63
N SER A 10 -6.63 -0.01 -3.27
CA SER A 10 -5.75 0.45 -4.35
C SER A 10 -6.29 0.15 -5.76
N ILE A 11 -5.90 1.00 -6.72
CA ILE A 11 -6.09 0.81 -8.16
C ILE A 11 -4.73 1.02 -8.83
N GLU A 12 -4.37 0.14 -9.77
CA GLU A 12 -3.10 0.24 -10.50
C GLU A 12 -3.29 -0.10 -11.98
N PHE A 13 -2.42 0.43 -12.84
CA PHE A 13 -2.33 0.11 -14.27
C PHE A 13 -1.02 -0.62 -14.55
N ASP A 14 -1.03 -1.57 -15.49
CA ASP A 14 0.21 -2.24 -15.87
C ASP A 14 1.11 -1.35 -16.73
N PRO A 15 2.39 -1.71 -16.91
CA PRO A 15 3.35 -0.87 -17.65
C PRO A 15 3.00 -0.65 -19.13
N SER A 16 2.04 -1.42 -19.67
CA SER A 16 1.49 -1.21 -21.02
C SER A 16 0.24 -0.33 -21.04
N GLY A 17 -0.15 0.23 -19.89
CA GLY A 17 -1.32 1.07 -19.71
C GLY A 17 -2.65 0.31 -19.67
N GLN A 18 -2.65 -1.02 -19.52
CA GLN A 18 -3.89 -1.77 -19.37
C GLN A 18 -4.35 -1.80 -17.91
N GLY A 19 -5.63 -2.11 -17.71
CA GLY A 19 -6.27 -2.13 -16.40
C GLY A 19 -7.58 -1.35 -16.43
N PRO A 20 -8.04 -0.84 -15.27
CA PRO A 20 -7.40 -0.92 -13.95
C PRO A 20 -7.33 -2.35 -13.37
N TYR A 21 -6.39 -2.54 -12.45
CA TYR A 21 -6.28 -3.69 -11.56
C TYR A 21 -6.65 -3.28 -10.13
N THR A 22 -7.30 -4.16 -9.37
CA THR A 22 -7.68 -3.89 -7.96
C THR A 22 -7.76 -5.15 -7.11
N GLY A 23 -7.47 -5.00 -5.82
CA GLY A 23 -7.77 -5.97 -4.78
C GLY A 23 -9.25 -6.02 -4.39
N VAL A 24 -9.70 -7.15 -3.86
CA VAL A 24 -11.02 -7.32 -3.21
C VAL A 24 -10.92 -8.18 -1.95
N SER A 25 -11.93 -8.10 -1.07
CA SER A 25 -11.96 -8.70 0.29
C SER A 25 -11.94 -10.24 0.39
N ASN A 26 -11.70 -10.93 -0.72
CA ASN A 26 -11.44 -12.37 -0.72
C ASN A 26 -10.08 -12.73 -1.32
N GLY A 27 -9.13 -11.79 -1.28
CA GLY A 27 -7.73 -12.00 -1.64
C GLY A 27 -7.46 -12.19 -3.13
N ARG A 28 -8.38 -11.75 -4.00
CA ARG A 28 -8.17 -11.71 -5.44
C ARG A 28 -7.70 -10.34 -5.89
N ILE A 29 -6.97 -10.34 -7.00
CA ILE A 29 -6.74 -9.18 -7.85
C ILE A 29 -7.61 -9.34 -9.09
N LEU A 30 -8.43 -8.33 -9.37
CA LEU A 30 -9.27 -8.25 -10.55
C LEU A 30 -8.64 -7.31 -11.58
N LYS A 31 -8.83 -7.60 -12.86
CA LYS A 31 -8.48 -6.71 -13.98
C LYS A 31 -9.74 -6.32 -14.75
N TRP A 32 -9.87 -5.04 -15.07
CA TRP A 32 -10.93 -4.54 -15.94
C TRP A 32 -10.52 -4.62 -17.42
N GLN A 33 -11.35 -5.29 -18.23
CA GLN A 33 -11.19 -5.37 -19.69
C GLN A 33 -12.57 -5.31 -20.39
N GLY A 34 -13.40 -4.34 -20.01
CA GLY A 34 -14.81 -4.25 -20.41
C GLY A 34 -15.75 -5.03 -19.48
N ASN A 35 -15.20 -5.98 -18.72
CA ASN A 35 -15.76 -6.57 -17.51
C ASN A 35 -14.64 -6.85 -16.50
N TRP A 36 -15.01 -7.08 -15.24
CA TRP A 36 -14.07 -7.52 -14.21
C TRP A 36 -13.78 -9.02 -14.36
N THR A 37 -12.49 -9.37 -14.43
CA THR A 37 -12.02 -10.75 -14.52
C THR A 37 -10.93 -11.01 -13.47
N ASP A 38 -10.80 -12.26 -13.05
CA ASP A 38 -9.74 -12.65 -12.11
C ASP A 38 -8.38 -12.56 -12.81
N PHE A 39 -7.51 -11.71 -12.30
CA PHE A 39 -6.11 -11.62 -12.73
C PHE A 39 -5.23 -12.49 -11.84
N ALA A 40 -5.34 -12.35 -10.52
CA ALA A 40 -4.56 -13.14 -9.58
C ALA A 40 -5.39 -13.54 -8.35
N TYR A 41 -4.96 -14.60 -7.67
CA TYR A 41 -5.65 -15.16 -6.51
C TYR A 41 -4.70 -15.89 -5.58
N ASN A 42 -5.06 -15.98 -4.30
CA ASN A 42 -4.34 -16.75 -3.29
C ASN A 42 -4.76 -18.24 -3.28
N PRO A 43 -3.97 -19.13 -2.64
CA PRO A 43 -4.29 -20.55 -2.55
C PRO A 43 -5.67 -20.87 -1.95
N MET A 44 -6.13 -20.10 -0.96
CA MET A 44 -7.43 -20.31 -0.31
C MET A 44 -8.59 -20.01 -1.26
N TYR A 45 -8.44 -19.03 -2.16
CA TYR A 45 -9.42 -18.79 -3.21
C TYR A 45 -9.44 -19.93 -4.23
N ARG A 46 -8.27 -20.41 -4.67
CA ARG A 46 -8.14 -21.54 -5.60
C ARG A 46 -8.85 -22.78 -5.08
N ASP A 47 -8.67 -23.07 -3.80
CA ASP A 47 -9.21 -24.27 -3.14
C ASP A 47 -10.70 -24.11 -2.76
N ARG A 48 -11.34 -23.03 -3.24
CA ARG A 48 -12.77 -22.68 -3.11
C ARG A 48 -13.23 -22.25 -1.72
N ASP A 49 -12.34 -22.18 -0.74
CA ASP A 49 -12.61 -21.75 0.63
C ASP A 49 -13.03 -20.27 0.73
N CYS A 50 -12.57 -19.43 -0.21
CA CYS A 50 -12.75 -17.98 -0.21
C CYS A 50 -13.58 -17.45 -1.40
N VAL A 51 -14.38 -18.32 -2.03
CA VAL A 51 -15.21 -17.92 -3.19
C VAL A 51 -16.47 -17.16 -2.78
N GLU A 52 -17.10 -17.60 -1.69
CA GLU A 52 -18.29 -16.97 -1.11
C GLU A 52 -18.01 -16.33 0.25
N ASN A 53 -16.88 -16.69 0.87
CA ASN A 53 -16.41 -16.15 2.14
C ASN A 53 -15.54 -14.91 1.88
N SER A 54 -15.79 -13.84 2.64
CA SER A 54 -15.03 -12.60 2.62
C SER A 54 -14.36 -12.30 3.97
N ASN A 55 -14.03 -13.34 4.75
CA ASN A 55 -13.22 -13.19 5.96
C ASN A 55 -11.82 -12.76 5.54
N GLU A 56 -11.57 -11.46 5.56
CA GLU A 56 -10.32 -10.82 5.11
C GLU A 56 -9.09 -11.39 5.81
N THR A 57 -9.19 -11.74 7.10
CA THR A 57 -8.06 -12.34 7.85
C THR A 57 -7.68 -13.71 7.33
N LYS A 58 -8.65 -14.54 6.93
CA LYS A 58 -8.39 -15.88 6.37
C LYS A 58 -8.10 -15.83 4.86
N CYS A 59 -8.85 -15.00 4.14
CA CYS A 59 -8.91 -15.01 2.68
C CYS A 59 -8.00 -13.99 2.03
N GLY A 60 -7.46 -13.05 2.80
CA GLY A 60 -6.67 -11.93 2.31
C GLY A 60 -7.50 -10.70 1.97
N ARG A 61 -6.87 -9.55 2.14
CA ARG A 61 -7.37 -8.24 1.72
C ARG A 61 -6.19 -7.50 1.08
N PRO A 62 -6.06 -7.55 -0.26
CA PRO A 62 -5.06 -6.80 -0.98
C PRO A 62 -5.42 -5.32 -0.86
N LEU A 63 -4.53 -4.56 -0.25
CA LEU A 63 -4.66 -3.13 -0.04
C LEU A 63 -3.79 -2.42 -1.08
N GLY A 64 -2.47 -2.43 -0.95
CA GLY A 64 -1.54 -1.81 -1.92
C GLY A 64 -1.18 -2.69 -3.11
N LEU A 65 -1.14 -2.09 -4.31
CA LEU A 65 -0.74 -2.72 -5.57
C LEU A 65 0.30 -1.86 -6.29
N ARG A 66 1.36 -2.49 -6.82
CA ARG A 66 2.33 -1.80 -7.67
C ARG A 66 3.00 -2.75 -8.66
N PHE A 67 3.02 -2.38 -9.93
CA PHE A 67 3.83 -3.09 -10.91
C PHE A 67 5.29 -2.66 -10.84
N ASN A 68 6.18 -3.62 -11.09
CA ASN A 68 7.53 -3.33 -11.52
C ASN A 68 7.54 -3.16 -13.05
N ASP A 69 7.91 -1.98 -13.53
CA ASP A 69 7.82 -1.57 -14.93
C ASP A 69 8.73 -2.37 -15.86
N VAL A 70 9.83 -2.89 -15.31
CA VAL A 70 10.84 -3.64 -16.07
C VAL A 70 10.41 -5.10 -16.24
N THR A 71 9.92 -5.73 -15.17
CA THR A 71 9.60 -7.17 -15.15
C THR A 71 8.13 -7.46 -15.46
N GLY A 72 7.25 -6.48 -15.28
CA GLY A 72 5.80 -6.65 -15.34
C GLY A 72 5.22 -7.46 -14.18
N ASN A 73 6.02 -7.75 -13.14
CA ASN A 73 5.52 -8.40 -11.93
C ASN A 73 4.66 -7.41 -11.13
N LEU A 74 3.52 -7.89 -10.61
CA LEU A 74 2.70 -7.17 -9.67
C LEU A 74 3.11 -7.53 -8.25
N TYR A 75 3.44 -6.52 -7.45
CA TYR A 75 3.63 -6.64 -6.00
C TYR A 75 2.34 -6.23 -5.28
N ILE A 76 2.04 -6.94 -4.21
CA ILE A 76 0.76 -6.84 -3.50
C ILE A 76 1.05 -6.79 -2.00
N ALA A 77 0.56 -5.75 -1.33
CA ALA A 77 0.50 -5.69 0.13
C ALA A 77 -0.87 -6.22 0.52
N ASP A 78 -0.90 -7.43 1.07
CA ASP A 78 -2.11 -7.99 1.64
C ASP A 78 -2.12 -7.77 3.15
N ALA A 79 -3.21 -7.19 3.64
CA ALA A 79 -3.38 -6.83 5.04
C ALA A 79 -3.17 -8.00 6.02
N SER A 80 -3.42 -9.23 5.58
CA SER A 80 -3.33 -10.42 6.43
C SER A 80 -2.35 -11.47 5.92
N LEU A 81 -2.13 -11.54 4.60
CA LEU A 81 -1.26 -12.56 4.00
C LEU A 81 0.20 -12.11 3.82
N GLY A 82 0.50 -10.84 4.05
CA GLY A 82 1.85 -10.28 3.93
C GLY A 82 2.18 -9.74 2.54
N LEU A 83 3.47 -9.68 2.21
CA LEU A 83 3.93 -9.19 0.91
C LEU A 83 3.89 -10.32 -0.11
N LEU A 84 3.14 -10.13 -1.19
CA LEU A 84 2.93 -11.12 -2.23
C LEU A 84 3.42 -10.60 -3.59
N SER A 85 3.59 -11.52 -4.54
CA SER A 85 3.83 -11.15 -5.94
C SER A 85 3.19 -12.13 -6.91
N VAL A 86 2.95 -11.65 -8.13
CA VAL A 86 2.51 -12.47 -9.25
C VAL A 86 3.14 -11.96 -10.55
N GLY A 87 3.44 -12.87 -11.47
CA GLY A 87 4.01 -12.51 -12.76
C GLY A 87 3.02 -11.77 -13.68
N PRO A 88 3.48 -11.24 -14.82
CA PRO A 88 2.67 -10.42 -15.74
C PRO A 88 1.46 -11.15 -16.34
N LYS A 89 1.43 -12.48 -16.27
CA LYS A 89 0.30 -13.30 -16.74
C LYS A 89 -0.78 -13.52 -15.68
N GLY A 90 -0.58 -13.04 -14.45
CA GLY A 90 -1.47 -13.31 -13.34
C GLY A 90 -1.39 -14.76 -12.84
N GLY A 91 -2.45 -15.22 -12.17
CA GLY A 91 -2.59 -16.58 -11.63
C GLY A 91 -2.37 -16.66 -10.11
N LEU A 92 -1.79 -17.78 -9.67
CA LEU A 92 -1.53 -18.00 -8.24
C LEU A 92 -0.42 -17.05 -7.75
N VAL A 93 -0.73 -16.28 -6.70
CA VAL A 93 0.26 -15.40 -6.06
C VAL A 93 1.29 -16.20 -5.27
N ASN A 94 2.52 -15.70 -5.23
CA ASN A 94 3.59 -16.19 -4.36
C ASN A 94 3.70 -15.30 -3.13
N VAL A 95 3.81 -15.90 -1.95
CA VAL A 95 4.14 -15.18 -0.72
C VAL A 95 5.64 -14.88 -0.72
N LEU A 96 6.01 -13.61 -0.71
CA LEU A 96 7.41 -13.18 -0.65
C LEU A 96 7.90 -13.05 0.79
N ALA A 97 7.08 -12.50 1.68
CA ALA A 97 7.39 -12.40 3.10
C ALA A 97 6.13 -12.21 3.96
N THR A 98 6.21 -12.73 5.17
CA THR A 98 5.24 -12.51 6.26
C THR A 98 5.88 -11.88 7.50
N GLU A 99 7.19 -11.65 7.46
CA GLU A 99 7.96 -11.05 8.54
C GLU A 99 9.24 -10.39 8.00
N ALA A 100 9.84 -9.52 8.81
CA ALA A 100 11.12 -8.89 8.53
C ALA A 100 11.89 -8.67 9.84
N GLY A 101 13.16 -9.06 9.87
CA GLY A 101 13.99 -8.98 11.09
C GLY A 101 13.41 -9.79 12.27
N GLY A 102 12.72 -10.91 11.99
CA GLY A 102 12.05 -11.74 13.01
C GLY A 102 10.77 -11.12 13.59
N VAL A 103 10.28 -10.01 13.04
CA VAL A 103 9.03 -9.37 13.43
C VAL A 103 7.95 -9.68 12.39
N PRO A 104 6.89 -10.43 12.75
CA PRO A 104 5.77 -10.69 11.86
C PRO A 104 5.06 -9.41 11.43
N PHE A 105 4.61 -9.36 10.18
CA PHE A 105 3.71 -8.32 9.70
C PHE A 105 2.34 -8.50 10.34
N LYS A 106 1.67 -7.41 10.72
CA LYS A 106 0.30 -7.51 11.27
C LYS A 106 -0.76 -6.83 10.43
N PHE A 107 -0.43 -5.77 9.68
CA PHE A 107 -1.37 -5.15 8.75
C PHE A 107 -0.64 -4.43 7.61
N LEU A 108 -0.26 -5.14 6.55
CA LEU A 108 0.34 -4.47 5.39
C LEU A 108 -0.70 -3.67 4.62
N ASN A 109 -0.34 -2.45 4.21
CA ASN A 109 -1.29 -1.54 3.62
C ASN A 109 -0.80 -1.04 2.26
N GLY A 110 -0.05 0.06 2.21
CA GLY A 110 0.53 0.58 0.98
C GLY A 110 1.87 -0.05 0.63
N LEU A 111 2.21 -0.03 -0.66
CA LEU A 111 3.55 -0.30 -1.14
C LEU A 111 3.89 0.51 -2.38
N ASP A 112 5.19 0.72 -2.62
CA ASP A 112 5.73 1.20 -3.89
C ASP A 112 6.99 0.39 -4.26
N VAL A 113 7.35 0.42 -5.54
CA VAL A 113 8.52 -0.23 -6.10
C VAL A 113 9.44 0.85 -6.65
N ASP A 114 10.68 0.89 -6.18
CA ASP A 114 11.72 1.66 -6.84
C ASP A 114 12.02 1.05 -8.20
N GLN A 115 11.53 1.68 -9.26
CA GLN A 115 11.67 1.19 -10.62
C GLN A 115 13.12 1.11 -11.11
N LEU A 116 14.05 1.81 -10.45
CA LEU A 116 15.48 1.74 -10.79
C LEU A 116 16.17 0.51 -10.18
N THR A 117 15.90 0.23 -8.91
CA THR A 117 16.61 -0.83 -8.16
C THR A 117 15.82 -2.13 -8.06
N GLY A 118 14.50 -2.07 -8.21
CA GLY A 118 13.57 -3.17 -7.95
C GLY A 118 13.24 -3.36 -6.47
N ASP A 119 13.74 -2.51 -5.58
CA ASP A 119 13.39 -2.56 -4.16
C ASP A 119 11.93 -2.18 -3.94
N VAL A 120 11.25 -2.95 -3.10
CA VAL A 120 9.86 -2.77 -2.68
C VAL A 120 9.85 -2.14 -1.30
N TYR A 121 9.11 -1.05 -1.16
CA TYR A 121 8.90 -0.31 0.07
C TYR A 121 7.43 -0.46 0.46
N PHE A 122 7.15 -0.80 1.71
CA PHE A 122 5.77 -1.08 2.14
C PHE A 122 5.54 -0.71 3.60
N THR A 123 4.30 -0.39 3.91
CA THR A 123 3.87 0.04 5.24
C THR A 123 3.21 -1.11 5.98
N ASP A 124 3.46 -1.20 7.29
CA ASP A 124 2.68 -2.04 8.21
C ASP A 124 1.87 -1.12 9.12
N SER A 125 0.60 -0.83 8.80
CA SER A 125 -0.23 0.15 9.51
C SER A 125 -0.63 -0.26 10.93
N SER A 126 -0.28 -1.46 11.37
CA SER A 126 -0.44 -1.90 12.77
C SER A 126 0.76 -1.57 13.66
N ASP A 127 1.85 -1.16 13.02
CA ASP A 127 3.09 -0.75 13.65
C ASP A 127 3.50 0.59 13.03
N HIS A 128 4.53 1.23 13.54
CA HIS A 128 4.95 2.53 13.02
C HIS A 128 5.99 2.38 11.91
N LEU A 129 5.96 1.26 11.18
CA LEU A 129 7.10 0.77 10.45
C LEU A 129 6.84 0.84 8.95
N VAL A 130 7.80 1.43 8.24
CA VAL A 130 7.98 1.22 6.80
C VAL A 130 9.14 0.27 6.62
N ARG A 131 9.02 -0.65 5.67
CA ARG A 131 10.00 -1.72 5.41
C ARG A 131 10.46 -1.70 3.96
N ARG A 132 11.63 -2.28 3.69
CA ARG A 132 12.27 -2.34 2.35
C ARG A 132 12.82 -3.73 2.05
N GLY A 133 12.76 -4.16 0.78
CA GLY A 133 13.54 -5.28 0.21
C GLY A 133 13.21 -5.55 -1.28
N PRO A 134 14.02 -6.31 -2.05
CA PRO A 134 15.06 -7.21 -1.58
C PRO A 134 16.41 -6.94 -2.26
N LYS A 135 17.33 -6.24 -1.59
CA LYS A 135 18.74 -6.26 -2.01
C LYS A 135 19.37 -7.66 -1.94
N THR A 136 18.78 -8.61 -1.19
CA THR A 136 19.27 -10.02 -1.04
C THR A 136 18.20 -11.04 -0.63
N GLY A 137 16.91 -10.77 -0.89
CA GLY A 137 15.80 -11.62 -0.41
C GLY A 137 15.43 -11.42 1.08
N THR A 138 16.04 -10.43 1.72
CA THR A 138 15.75 -10.01 3.10
C THR A 138 14.93 -8.72 3.08
N PHE A 139 14.05 -8.60 4.06
CA PHE A 139 13.28 -7.38 4.32
C PHE A 139 13.76 -6.77 5.64
N GLU A 140 13.95 -5.45 5.65
CA GLU A 140 14.46 -4.71 6.80
C GLU A 140 13.60 -3.50 7.14
N LEU A 141 13.83 -2.94 8.33
CA LEU A 141 13.22 -1.67 8.73
C LEU A 141 13.80 -0.55 7.88
N PHE A 142 12.92 0.22 7.23
CA PHE A 142 13.30 1.43 6.49
C PHE A 142 13.22 2.65 7.40
N VAL A 143 12.08 2.89 8.05
CA VAL A 143 11.90 3.98 9.02
C VAL A 143 10.83 3.63 10.06
N ASN A 144 10.99 4.16 11.28
CA ASN A 144 9.97 4.17 12.32
C ASN A 144 9.38 5.59 12.43
N LEU A 145 8.12 5.75 12.04
CA LEU A 145 7.44 7.03 11.96
C LEU A 145 6.75 7.40 13.30
N PRO A 146 6.39 8.68 13.53
CA PRO A 146 5.69 9.10 14.74
C PRO A 146 4.20 8.74 14.78
N GLY A 147 3.63 8.18 13.71
CA GLY A 147 2.26 7.65 13.67
C GLY A 147 2.16 6.33 12.91
N TYR A 148 0.92 5.92 12.60
CA TYR A 148 0.62 4.71 11.83
C TYR A 148 0.64 5.01 10.32
N PRO A 149 1.62 4.50 9.58
CA PRO A 149 1.71 4.74 8.13
C PRO A 149 0.53 4.06 7.41
N ASP A 150 -0.02 4.75 6.43
CA ASP A 150 -1.09 4.27 5.55
C ASP A 150 -0.46 3.97 4.16
N ASN A 151 -0.81 4.69 3.10
CA ASN A 151 -0.14 4.51 1.80
C ASN A 151 1.25 5.17 1.73
N ILE A 152 2.12 4.55 0.94
CA ILE A 152 3.45 5.05 0.56
C ILE A 152 3.50 5.23 -0.95
N THR A 153 4.00 6.37 -1.42
CA THR A 153 4.15 6.69 -2.84
C THR A 153 5.52 7.29 -3.11
N ARG A 154 6.06 7.05 -4.29
CA ARG A 154 7.36 7.58 -4.70
C ARG A 154 7.29 9.10 -4.89
N ASP A 155 8.25 9.80 -4.31
CA ASP A 155 8.46 11.23 -4.56
C ASP A 155 9.21 11.41 -5.89
N PRO A 156 8.68 12.17 -6.87
CA PRO A 156 9.40 12.47 -8.12
C PRO A 156 10.70 13.25 -7.88
N ARG A 157 10.85 13.93 -6.74
CA ARG A 157 12.07 14.62 -6.30
C ARG A 157 13.09 13.67 -5.66
N GLY A 158 12.71 12.41 -5.43
CA GLY A 158 13.52 11.35 -4.83
C GLY A 158 13.07 11.02 -3.41
N GLY A 159 12.99 9.72 -3.11
CA GLY A 159 12.48 9.20 -1.85
C GLY A 159 10.97 8.91 -1.92
N TYR A 160 10.25 9.13 -0.82
CA TYR A 160 8.87 8.67 -0.66
C TYR A 160 8.00 9.63 0.16
N TRP A 161 6.74 9.76 -0.21
CA TRP A 161 5.69 10.27 0.66
C TRP A 161 5.01 9.11 1.40
N VAL A 162 4.76 9.29 2.69
CA VAL A 162 4.01 8.33 3.51
C VAL A 162 2.88 9.06 4.22
N ALA A 163 1.64 8.68 3.92
CA ALA A 163 0.45 9.18 4.60
C ALA A 163 0.31 8.53 5.99
N MET A 164 -0.35 9.23 6.92
CA MET A 164 -0.55 8.77 8.29
C MET A 164 -2.04 8.67 8.59
N SER A 165 -2.50 7.47 8.93
CA SER A 165 -3.91 7.25 9.30
C SER A 165 -4.23 7.91 10.64
N ASN A 166 -3.34 7.76 11.64
CA ASN A 166 -3.43 8.37 12.97
C ASN A 166 -2.03 8.54 13.60
N LEU A 167 -1.91 9.42 14.59
CA LEU A 167 -0.71 9.54 15.43
C LEU A 167 -0.60 8.43 16.49
N LYS A 168 0.59 8.28 17.08
CA LYS A 168 0.81 7.45 18.26
C LYS A 168 -0.11 7.86 19.41
N ALA A 169 -0.72 6.87 20.06
CA ALA A 169 -1.49 7.13 21.28
C ALA A 169 -0.58 7.78 22.34
N GLY A 170 -0.97 8.96 22.83
CA GLY A 170 -0.17 9.72 23.79
C GLY A 170 0.92 10.61 23.17
N ASP A 171 1.00 10.71 21.84
CA ASP A 171 1.87 11.69 21.18
C ASP A 171 1.42 13.12 21.53
N PRO A 172 2.31 13.99 22.04
CA PRO A 172 1.98 15.40 22.30
C PRO A 172 1.40 16.12 21.09
N ALA A 173 1.78 15.72 19.87
CA ALA A 173 1.25 16.27 18.63
C ALA A 173 -0.26 16.03 18.48
N GLY A 174 -0.83 14.98 19.09
CA GLY A 174 -2.27 14.70 19.05
C GLY A 174 -3.13 15.71 19.82
N ALA A 175 -2.53 16.53 20.69
CA ALA A 175 -3.20 17.62 21.40
C ALA A 175 -2.93 19.01 20.78
N ALA A 176 -2.06 19.07 19.76
CA ALA A 176 -1.74 20.32 19.08
C ALA A 176 -2.89 20.74 18.14
N PRO A 177 -3.06 22.05 17.87
CA PRO A 177 -4.06 22.53 16.91
C PRO A 177 -3.89 21.96 15.50
N GLU A 178 -2.64 21.60 15.17
CA GLU A 178 -2.24 20.92 13.94
C GLU A 178 -1.29 19.77 14.28
N HIS A 179 -1.36 18.69 13.51
CA HIS A 179 -0.50 17.53 13.64
C HIS A 179 0.01 17.03 12.29
N PRO A 180 1.15 16.32 12.24
CA PRO A 180 1.64 15.70 11.01
C PRO A 180 0.66 14.64 10.47
N VAL A 181 0.30 14.77 9.19
CA VAL A 181 -0.59 13.84 8.47
C VAL A 181 0.12 13.09 7.34
N ALA A 182 1.31 13.54 6.91
CA ALA A 182 2.21 12.79 6.04
C ALA A 182 3.66 13.23 6.26
N PHE A 183 4.60 12.36 5.89
CA PHE A 183 6.03 12.65 5.88
C PHE A 183 6.62 12.42 4.50
N ARG A 184 7.53 13.31 4.09
CA ARG A 184 8.42 13.09 2.95
C ARG A 184 9.73 12.53 3.46
N LEU A 185 10.19 11.45 2.87
CA LEU A 185 11.37 10.70 3.24
C LEU A 185 12.39 10.73 2.10
N ASP A 186 13.69 10.71 2.41
CA ASP A 186 14.73 10.45 1.41
C ASP A 186 14.87 8.93 1.10
N GLN A 187 15.91 8.54 0.35
CA GLN A 187 16.17 7.14 -0.02
C GLN A 187 16.72 6.29 1.13
N GLU A 188 17.16 6.94 2.20
CA GLU A 188 17.71 6.37 3.42
C GLU A 188 16.69 6.32 4.56
N GLY A 189 15.50 6.91 4.37
CA GLY A 189 14.40 6.91 5.34
C GLY A 189 14.44 8.10 6.30
N ASN A 190 15.27 9.11 6.05
CA ASN A 190 15.27 10.34 6.86
C ASN A 190 14.07 11.21 6.49
N ILE A 191 13.41 11.78 7.51
CA ILE A 191 12.31 12.72 7.32
C ILE A 191 12.87 14.05 6.81
N LEU A 192 12.41 14.46 5.63
CA LEU A 192 12.75 15.75 5.00
C LEU A 192 11.67 16.80 5.23
N GLU A 193 10.40 16.39 5.30
CA GLU A 193 9.25 17.27 5.38
C GLU A 193 8.08 16.59 6.09
N ALA A 194 7.21 17.39 6.70
CA ALA A 194 5.94 16.93 7.25
C ALA A 194 4.80 17.83 6.75
N LEU A 195 3.76 17.23 6.19
CA LEU A 195 2.50 17.94 5.95
C LEU A 195 1.69 17.93 7.24
N THR A 196 1.13 19.08 7.62
CA THR A 196 0.27 19.21 8.79
C THR A 196 -1.19 19.38 8.41
N GLY A 197 -2.07 18.86 9.26
CA GLY A 197 -3.51 19.06 9.17
C GLY A 197 -4.08 19.41 10.54
N GLY A 198 -5.26 20.02 10.57
CA GLY A 198 -5.95 20.30 11.84
C GLY A 198 -6.37 19.00 12.56
N VAL A 199 -6.76 19.10 13.82
CA VAL A 199 -7.03 17.97 14.75
C VAL A 199 -7.84 16.80 14.18
N THR A 200 -8.82 17.03 13.30
CA THR A 200 -9.66 15.98 12.71
C THR A 200 -9.16 15.45 11.36
N THR A 201 -8.02 15.95 10.89
CA THR A 201 -7.48 15.61 9.58
C THR A 201 -6.78 14.26 9.65
N SER A 202 -7.27 13.32 8.85
CA SER A 202 -6.64 12.03 8.59
C SER A 202 -6.64 11.82 7.08
N ILE A 203 -5.51 11.40 6.55
CA ILE A 203 -5.32 11.19 5.11
C ILE A 203 -4.75 9.79 4.91
N SER A 204 -5.16 9.15 3.83
CA SER A 204 -4.75 7.78 3.51
C SER A 204 -3.72 7.73 2.40
N GLU A 205 -3.62 8.79 1.61
CA GLU A 205 -2.68 8.86 0.49
C GLU A 205 -2.24 10.29 0.22
N VAL A 206 -0.97 10.44 -0.12
CA VAL A 206 -0.40 11.65 -0.71
C VAL A 206 0.35 11.22 -1.95
N HIS A 207 0.08 11.85 -3.08
CA HIS A 207 0.77 11.61 -4.33
C HIS A 207 1.24 12.93 -4.93
N GLU A 208 2.55 13.05 -5.19
CA GLU A 208 3.12 14.24 -5.80
C GLU A 208 3.20 14.09 -7.31
N GLN A 209 2.51 14.97 -8.04
CA GLN A 209 2.54 15.00 -9.49
C GLN A 209 2.54 16.43 -9.99
N THR A 210 3.47 16.75 -10.90
CA THR A 210 3.54 18.06 -11.58
C THR A 210 3.58 19.27 -10.63
N GLY A 211 4.25 19.13 -9.48
CA GLY A 211 4.36 20.19 -8.47
C GLY A 211 3.10 20.39 -7.62
N SER A 212 2.18 19.43 -7.62
CA SER A 212 1.00 19.41 -6.76
C SER A 212 0.96 18.12 -5.95
N LEU A 213 0.51 18.22 -4.70
CA LEU A 213 0.21 17.11 -3.82
C LEU A 213 -1.29 16.80 -3.92
N TRP A 214 -1.60 15.60 -4.34
CA TRP A 214 -2.94 15.04 -4.39
C TRP A 214 -3.17 14.22 -3.13
N ILE A 215 -4.22 14.55 -2.38
CA ILE A 215 -4.44 14.03 -1.04
C ILE A 215 -5.77 13.27 -1.02
N GLY A 216 -5.69 11.97 -0.73
CA GLY A 216 -6.82 11.08 -0.54
C GLY A 216 -7.11 10.84 0.95
N SER A 217 -8.38 10.66 1.29
CA SER A 217 -8.79 10.32 2.65
C SER A 217 -10.08 9.49 2.63
N VAL A 218 -10.16 8.49 3.50
CA VAL A 218 -11.36 7.67 3.69
C VAL A 218 -12.50 8.42 4.39
N SER A 219 -12.19 9.52 5.07
CA SER A 219 -13.16 10.31 5.84
C SER A 219 -13.63 11.58 5.12
N ASN A 220 -12.87 12.06 4.13
CA ASN A 220 -13.22 13.26 3.38
C ASN A 220 -14.00 12.94 2.10
N PRO A 221 -15.08 13.67 1.78
CA PRO A 221 -15.86 13.45 0.57
C PRO A 221 -15.28 14.14 -0.68
N TYR A 222 -14.00 14.53 -0.64
CA TYR A 222 -13.31 15.27 -1.71
C TYR A 222 -11.83 14.90 -1.77
N VAL A 223 -11.21 15.14 -2.92
CA VAL A 223 -9.76 15.06 -3.10
C VAL A 223 -9.15 16.40 -2.72
N GLY A 224 -8.16 16.39 -1.84
CA GLY A 224 -7.37 17.58 -1.50
C GLY A 224 -6.29 17.83 -2.54
N VAL A 225 -6.03 19.10 -2.86
CA VAL A 225 -4.92 19.49 -3.73
C VAL A 225 -4.22 20.71 -3.15
N CYS A 226 -2.92 20.63 -2.96
CA CYS A 226 -2.07 21.77 -2.59
C CYS A 226 -0.76 21.76 -3.40
N SER A 227 -0.05 22.90 -3.39
CA SER A 227 1.27 22.98 -4.03
C SER A 227 2.31 22.20 -3.24
N ALA A 228 3.21 21.51 -3.96
CA ALA A 228 4.34 20.75 -3.40
C ALA A 228 5.59 21.60 -3.12
#